data_AF-A0A8B9I8F9-F1
#
_entry.id   AF-A0A8B9I8F9-F1
#
_cell.length_a   1.000
_cell.length_b   1.000
_cell.length_c   1.000
_cell.angle_alpha   90.00
_cell.angle_beta   90.00
_cell.angle_gamma   90.00
#
_symmetry.space_group_name_H-M   'P 1'
#
loop_
_entity.id
_entity.type
_entity.pdbx_description
1 polymer ?
#
loop_
_entity_poly.entity_id
_entity_poly.type
_entity_poly.pdbx_seq_one_letter_code
_entity_poly.pdbx_strand_id
1 'polypeptide(L)'
;MSDNDDIEVESDVSPPPPPFPASRAQILDKATEYIQYMRRKNHTHQQDIDDLKRQNALLEQQVRALEKARSSAQLQANYPSSDNSLYTNPKGSAISAFDGGSDSSSDSEPEEPQSRKKLRMEAS
;
A
#
# COMPACT_ATOMS: atom_id res chain seq x y z
N MET A 1 -21.07 -13.68 7.55
CA MET A 1 -20.77 -12.92 8.77
C MET A 1 -19.26 -12.80 8.82
N SER A 2 -18.71 -11.62 8.54
CA SER A 2 -17.30 -11.38 8.86
C SER A 2 -17.30 -11.05 10.34
N ASP A 3 -16.69 -11.93 11.13
CA ASP A 3 -16.28 -11.60 12.47
C ASP A 3 -15.33 -10.42 12.31
N ASN A 4 -15.84 -9.20 12.56
CA ASN A 4 -14.97 -8.08 12.84
C ASN A 4 -14.26 -8.48 14.12
N ASP A 5 -13.03 -8.96 14.01
CA ASP A 5 -12.15 -9.12 15.16
C ASP A 5 -12.17 -7.76 15.87
N ASP A 6 -12.88 -7.71 17.00
CA ASP A 6 -12.87 -6.57 17.87
C ASP A 6 -11.41 -6.22 18.09
N ILE A 7 -11.02 -5.00 17.71
CA ILE A 7 -9.71 -4.47 18.08
C ILE A 7 -9.73 -4.51 19.61
N GLU A 8 -9.10 -5.54 20.19
CA GLU A 8 -8.87 -5.60 21.63
C GLU A 8 -7.98 -4.41 21.95
N VAL A 9 -8.63 -3.29 22.25
CA VAL A 9 -7.99 -2.15 22.92
C VAL A 9 -7.70 -2.67 24.32
N GLU A 10 -6.64 -3.46 24.45
CA GLU A 10 -6.10 -3.86 25.73
C GLU A 10 -5.66 -2.55 26.37
N SER A 11 -6.51 -2.04 27.26
CA SER A 11 -6.30 -0.77 27.94
C SER A 11 -4.92 -0.87 28.57
N ASP A 12 -3.96 -0.11 28.04
CA ASP A 12 -2.61 0.11 28.59
C ASP A 12 -2.74 0.92 29.89
N VAL A 13 -3.49 0.37 30.83
CA VAL A 13 -3.50 0.80 32.19
C VAL A 13 -2.33 0.07 32.83
N SER A 14 -1.43 0.84 33.43
CA SER A 14 -0.47 0.34 34.40
C SER A 14 -1.08 -0.84 35.17
N PRO A 15 -0.34 -1.95 35.39
CA PRO A 15 -0.86 -3.06 36.17
C PRO A 15 -1.54 -2.51 37.43
N PRO A 16 -2.76 -3.00 37.76
CA PRO A 16 -3.60 -2.38 38.77
C PRO A 16 -2.78 -2.19 40.05
N PRO A 17 -2.93 -1.04 40.73
CA PRO A 17 -2.14 -0.76 41.91
C PRO A 17 -2.33 -1.91 42.91
N PRO A 18 -1.24 -2.36 43.56
CA PRO A 18 -1.30 -3.51 44.45
C PRO A 18 -2.32 -3.25 45.57
N PRO A 19 -3.03 -4.29 46.05
CA PRO A 19 -4.08 -4.16 47.07
C PRO A 19 -3.55 -3.67 48.43
N PHE A 20 -2.23 -3.62 48.60
CA PHE A 20 -1.52 -3.05 49.74
C PHE A 20 -0.37 -2.16 49.23
N PRO A 21 0.09 -1.16 50.01
CA PRO A 21 1.25 -0.36 49.64
C PRO A 21 2.46 -1.28 49.38
N ALA A 22 2.87 -1.35 48.12
CA ALA A 22 4.01 -2.16 47.72
C ALA A 22 5.31 -1.50 48.17
N SER A 23 6.25 -2.33 48.62
CA SER A 23 7.62 -1.88 48.85
C SER A 23 8.24 -1.36 47.55
N ARG A 24 9.19 -0.43 47.67
CA ARG A 24 9.92 0.11 46.51
C ARG A 24 10.55 -1.00 45.64
N ALA A 25 11.03 -2.08 46.25
CA ALA A 25 11.57 -3.23 45.54
C ALA A 25 10.50 -3.92 44.67
N GLN A 26 9.32 -4.21 45.23
CA GLN A 26 8.21 -4.83 44.50
C GLN A 26 7.72 -3.98 43.31
N ILE A 27 7.69 -2.65 43.46
CA ILE A 27 7.32 -1.74 42.38
C ILE A 27 8.35 -1.80 41.24
N LEU A 28 9.64 -1.82 41.57
CA LEU A 28 10.71 -1.92 40.58
C LEU A 28 10.71 -3.28 39.86
N ASP A 29 10.45 -4.37 40.59
CA ASP A 29 10.34 -5.71 40.02
C ASP A 29 9.16 -5.78 39.03
N LYS A 30 7.98 -5.28 39.43
CA LYS A 30 6.79 -5.24 38.57
C LYS A 30 6.97 -4.33 37.35
N ALA A 31 7.59 -3.18 37.51
CA ALA A 31 7.90 -2.29 36.39
C ALA A 31 8.86 -2.97 35.40
N THR A 32 9.87 -3.69 35.90
CA THR A 32 10.83 -4.42 35.06
C THR A 32 10.14 -5.55 34.29
N GLU A 33 9.29 -6.33 34.96
CA GLU A 33 8.47 -7.38 34.34
C GLU A 33 7.57 -6.80 33.24
N TYR A 34 6.88 -5.69 33.53
CA TYR A 34 5.99 -5.04 32.56
C TYR A 34 6.73 -4.51 31.33
N ILE A 35 7.88 -3.86 31.52
CA ILE A 35 8.71 -3.37 30.41
C ILE A 35 9.12 -4.55 29.51
N GLN A 36 9.54 -5.67 30.09
CA GLN A 36 9.93 -6.85 29.31
C GLN A 36 8.73 -7.50 28.60
N TYR A 37 7.58 -7.56 29.26
CA TYR A 37 6.33 -8.00 28.64
C TYR A 37 5.97 -7.13 27.44
N MET A 38 5.90 -5.81 27.61
CA MET A 38 5.54 -4.88 26.54
C MET A 38 6.54 -4.91 25.39
N ARG A 39 7.84 -5.10 25.65
CA ARG A 39 8.84 -5.31 24.59
C ARG A 39 8.56 -6.55 23.76
N ARG A 40 8.22 -7.68 24.39
CA ARG A 40 7.86 -8.92 23.68
C ARG A 40 6.55 -8.75 22.91
N LYS A 41 5.54 -8.15 23.54
CA LYS A 41 4.25 -7.87 22.91
C LYS A 41 4.38 -6.98 21.66
N ASN A 42 5.14 -5.88 21.76
CA ASN A 42 5.43 -5.01 20.61
C ASN A 42 6.17 -5.75 19.50
N HIS A 43 7.05 -6.69 19.85
CA HIS A 43 7.75 -7.49 18.85
C HIS A 43 6.79 -8.40 18.07
N THR A 44 5.87 -9.07 18.75
CA THR A 44 4.81 -9.86 18.11
C THR A 44 3.95 -9.00 17.19
N HIS A 45 3.45 -7.86 17.68
CA HIS A 45 2.65 -6.95 16.83
C HIS A 45 3.42 -6.45 15.61
N GLN A 46 4.73 -6.18 15.74
CA GLN A 46 5.53 -5.78 14.60
C GLN A 46 5.66 -6.90 13.56
N GLN A 47 5.79 -8.16 14.00
CA GLN A 47 5.77 -9.31 13.09
C GLN A 47 4.43 -9.41 12.36
N ASP A 48 3.32 -9.28 13.09
CA ASP A 48 1.98 -9.32 12.51
C ASP A 48 1.78 -8.20 11.47
N ILE A 49 2.22 -6.98 11.78
CA ILE A 49 2.18 -5.83 10.86
C ILE A 49 2.99 -6.13 9.59
N ASP A 50 4.18 -6.69 9.73
CA ASP A 50 5.06 -6.96 8.59
C ASP A 50 4.49 -8.07 7.69
N ASP A 51 3.87 -9.09 8.27
CA ASP A 51 3.19 -10.14 7.53
C ASP A 51 1.93 -9.63 6.83
N LEU A 52 1.12 -8.78 7.48
CA LEU A 52 -0.04 -8.13 6.86
C LEU A 52 0.36 -7.22 5.71
N LYS A 53 1.45 -6.44 5.85
CA LYS A 53 1.98 -5.63 4.75
C LYS A 53 2.39 -6.49 3.55
N ARG A 54 3.04 -7.63 3.79
CA ARG A 54 3.41 -8.57 2.72
C ARG A 54 2.17 -9.13 2.01
N GLN A 55 1.14 -9.52 2.77
CA GLN A 55 -0.12 -10.02 2.21
C GLN A 55 -0.83 -8.94 1.38
N ASN A 56 -0.93 -7.71 1.88
CA ASN A 56 -1.54 -6.59 1.15
C ASN A 56 -0.79 -6.30 -0.16
N ALA A 57 0.54 -6.30 -0.14
CA ALA A 57 1.33 -6.09 -1.37
C ALA A 57 1.02 -7.15 -2.45
N LEU A 58 0.85 -8.42 -2.05
CA LEU A 58 0.46 -9.49 -2.97
C LEU A 58 -0.97 -9.31 -3.50
N LEU A 59 -1.91 -8.92 -2.65
CA LEU A 59 -3.30 -8.66 -3.04
C LEU A 59 -3.39 -7.48 -4.00
N GLU A 60 -2.70 -6.37 -3.72
CA GLU A 60 -2.62 -5.21 -4.60
C GLU A 60 -2.01 -5.56 -5.97
N GLN A 61 -1.03 -6.46 -6.01
CA GLN A 61 -0.47 -6.95 -7.27
C GLN A 61 -1.50 -7.76 -8.06
N GLN A 62 -2.27 -8.63 -7.40
CA GLN A 62 -3.33 -9.41 -8.04
C GLN A 62 -4.44 -8.52 -8.58
N VAL A 63 -4.89 -7.54 -7.79
CA VAL A 63 -5.91 -6.56 -8.22
C VAL A 63 -5.44 -5.81 -9.47
N ARG A 64 -4.21 -5.26 -9.46
CA ARG A 64 -3.63 -4.59 -10.62
C ARG A 64 -3.55 -5.48 -11.86
N ALA A 65 -3.17 -6.75 -11.69
CA ALA A 65 -3.11 -7.71 -12.80
C ALA A 65 -4.50 -7.99 -13.39
N LEU A 66 -5.53 -8.14 -12.54
CA LEU A 66 -6.91 -8.35 -12.97
C LEU A 66 -7.50 -7.11 -13.66
N GLU A 67 -7.23 -5.92 -13.15
CA GLU A 67 -7.64 -4.66 -13.77
C GLU A 67 -7.00 -4.48 -15.16
N LYS A 68 -5.72 -4.85 -15.32
CA LYS A 68 -5.02 -4.87 -16.60
C LYS A 68 -5.60 -5.90 -17.57
N ALA A 69 -5.90 -7.11 -17.09
CA ALA A 69 -6.52 -8.15 -17.92
C ALA A 69 -7.95 -7.75 -18.36
N ARG A 70 -8.73 -7.14 -17.48
CA ARG A 70 -10.08 -6.67 -17.80
C ARG A 70 -10.08 -5.52 -18.80
N SER A 71 -9.22 -4.52 -18.60
CA SER A 71 -9.09 -3.39 -19.53
C SER A 71 -8.58 -3.84 -20.91
N SER A 72 -7.60 -4.76 -20.97
CA SER A 72 -7.15 -5.33 -22.25
C SER A 72 -8.24 -6.17 -22.94
N ALA A 73 -9.02 -6.96 -22.20
CA ALA A 73 -10.17 -7.70 -22.76
C ALA A 73 -11.26 -6.76 -23.31
N GLN A 74 -11.52 -5.63 -22.64
CA GLN A 74 -12.45 -4.62 -23.13
C GLN A 74 -11.92 -3.89 -24.37
N LEU A 75 -10.62 -3.57 -24.42
CA LEU A 75 -10.00 -2.98 -25.61
C LEU A 75 -10.02 -3.92 -26.82
N GLN A 76 -9.90 -5.24 -26.62
CA GLN A 76 -10.11 -6.20 -27.71
C GLN A 76 -11.58 -6.34 -28.12
N ALA A 77 -12.52 -6.26 -27.18
CA ALA A 77 -13.96 -6.31 -27.49
C ALA A 77 -14.47 -5.04 -28.19
N ASN A 78 -13.81 -3.89 -27.98
CA ASN A 78 -14.15 -2.60 -28.58
C ASN A 78 -13.36 -2.28 -29.87
N TYR A 79 -12.44 -3.15 -30.30
CA TYR A 79 -11.98 -3.14 -31.68
C TYR A 79 -13.04 -3.88 -32.51
N PRO A 80 -13.90 -3.21 -33.30
CA PRO A 80 -14.42 -3.90 -34.47
C PRO A 80 -13.20 -4.38 -35.22
N SER A 81 -13.11 -5.69 -35.43
CA SER A 81 -12.14 -6.30 -36.33
C SER A 81 -11.99 -5.37 -37.52
N SER A 82 -10.83 -4.75 -37.64
CA SER A 82 -10.41 -4.07 -38.86
C SER A 82 -10.19 -5.17 -39.90
N ASP A 83 -11.27 -5.83 -40.28
CA ASP A 83 -11.45 -6.26 -41.66
C ASP A 83 -11.41 -4.97 -42.46
N ASN A 84 -10.18 -4.66 -42.85
CA ASN A 84 -9.71 -3.46 -43.47
C ASN A 84 -10.22 -3.43 -44.92
N SER A 85 -11.52 -3.64 -45.12
CA SER A 85 -12.26 -3.30 -46.32
C SER A 85 -12.44 -1.78 -46.34
N LEU A 86 -11.32 -1.05 -46.34
CA LEU A 86 -11.28 0.37 -46.66
C LEU A 86 -11.67 0.52 -48.13
N TYR A 87 -12.98 0.75 -48.34
CA TYR A 87 -13.55 1.52 -49.43
C TYR A 87 -12.83 1.42 -50.78
N THR A 88 -13.02 0.33 -51.50
CA THR A 88 -12.90 0.34 -52.95
C THR A 88 -14.28 0.60 -53.54
N ASN A 89 -14.42 1.65 -54.37
CA ASN A 89 -15.59 1.75 -55.26
C ASN A 89 -15.66 0.46 -56.11
N PRO A 90 -16.83 0.05 -56.66
CA PRO A 90 -16.95 -1.16 -57.50
C PRO A 90 -16.02 -1.21 -58.73
N LYS A 91 -15.21 -0.16 -58.96
CA LYS A 91 -14.12 -0.07 -59.94
C LYS A 91 -12.71 -0.30 -59.35
N GLY A 92 -12.56 -0.70 -58.08
CA GLY A 92 -11.31 -1.19 -57.49
C GLY A 92 -10.23 -0.15 -57.14
N SER A 93 -10.54 1.15 -57.12
CA SER A 93 -9.53 2.18 -56.78
C SER A 93 -9.57 2.54 -55.29
N ALA A 94 -8.42 2.49 -54.62
CA ALA A 94 -8.24 2.87 -53.23
C ALA A 94 -8.42 4.38 -53.03
N ILE A 95 -9.17 4.78 -52.00
CA ILE A 95 -9.39 6.18 -51.63
C ILE A 95 -8.52 6.49 -50.41
N SER A 96 -7.41 7.17 -50.62
CA SER A 96 -6.53 7.63 -49.53
C SER A 96 -7.18 8.82 -48.83
N ALA A 97 -7.66 8.65 -47.60
CA ALA A 97 -8.13 9.75 -46.77
C ALA A 97 -7.43 9.70 -45.40
N PHE A 98 -6.72 10.79 -45.09
CA PHE A 98 -6.08 11.16 -43.82
C PHE A 98 -4.54 11.03 -43.76
N ASP A 99 -3.90 12.13 -44.16
CA ASP A 99 -2.61 12.61 -43.67
C ASP A 99 -2.89 13.40 -42.37
N GLY A 100 -2.37 12.95 -41.23
CA GLY A 100 -2.67 13.57 -39.94
C GLY A 100 -1.79 13.04 -38.84
N GLY A 101 -0.55 13.52 -38.82
CA GLY A 101 0.41 13.28 -37.76
C GLY A 101 -0.05 13.83 -36.41
N SER A 102 0.38 13.18 -35.34
CA SER A 102 0.48 13.79 -34.01
C SER A 102 1.64 13.14 -33.26
N ASP A 103 2.69 13.92 -33.11
CA ASP A 103 3.74 13.83 -32.12
C ASP A 103 3.15 14.15 -30.74
N SER A 104 3.22 13.21 -29.81
CA SER A 104 2.88 13.47 -28.41
C SER A 104 4.14 13.21 -27.56
N SER A 105 4.86 14.28 -27.26
CA SER A 105 6.02 14.28 -26.37
C SER A 105 5.52 14.36 -24.92
N SER A 106 5.70 13.29 -24.16
CA SER A 106 5.45 13.27 -22.70
C SER A 106 6.68 13.80 -21.99
N ASP A 107 6.59 15.01 -21.42
CA ASP A 107 7.55 15.56 -20.48
C ASP A 107 7.41 14.83 -19.13
N SER A 108 8.52 14.38 -18.54
CA SER A 108 8.56 13.68 -17.26
C SER A 108 9.69 14.25 -16.43
N GLU A 109 9.36 15.06 -15.41
CA GLU A 109 10.28 15.52 -14.38
C GLU A 109 10.20 14.59 -13.14
N PRO A 110 11.33 14.10 -12.60
CA PRO A 110 11.34 13.26 -11.39
C PRO A 110 11.31 14.08 -10.10
N GLU A 111 10.57 13.56 -9.10
CA GLU A 111 10.50 14.05 -7.72
C GLU A 111 11.87 14.22 -7.04
N GLU A 112 12.04 15.33 -6.33
CA GLU A 112 13.17 15.64 -5.46
C GLU A 112 12.99 14.99 -4.07
N PRO A 113 13.87 14.07 -3.63
CA PRO A 113 13.79 13.52 -2.29
C PRO A 113 14.38 14.49 -1.25
N GLN A 114 13.53 14.98 -0.34
CA GLN A 114 13.91 15.80 0.81
C GLN A 114 14.97 15.11 1.69
N SER A 115 16.23 15.53 1.55
CA SER A 115 17.37 15.03 2.31
C SER A 115 17.47 15.66 3.71
N ARG A 116 17.04 14.87 4.70
CA ARG A 116 17.56 14.72 6.08
C ARG A 116 18.39 15.85 6.75
N LYS A 117 17.87 16.22 7.94
CA LYS A 117 18.54 16.40 9.26
C LYS A 117 19.49 17.60 9.45
N LYS A 118 19.20 18.38 10.52
CA LYS A 118 20.12 18.70 11.65
C LYS A 118 19.39 19.52 12.73
N LEU A 119 19.08 18.88 13.86
CA LEU A 119 18.76 19.56 15.12
C LEU A 119 20.09 19.83 15.83
N ARG A 120 20.47 21.09 15.99
CA ARG A 120 21.67 21.51 16.73
C ARG A 120 21.26 21.69 18.20
N MET A 121 21.72 20.77 19.04
CA MET A 121 21.70 20.91 20.49
C MET A 121 23.11 21.34 20.88
N GLU A 122 23.26 22.50 21.52
CA GLU A 122 24.42 22.78 22.38
C GLU A 122 23.93 23.59 23.57
N ALA A 123 24.37 23.13 24.74
CA ALA A 123 24.09 23.68 26.06
C ALA A 123 25.24 24.61 26.46
N SER A 124 24.93 25.68 27.19
CA SER A 124 25.75 26.25 28.27
C SER A 124 24.87 27.10 29.16
#